data_AF-I3Z739-F1
#
_entry.id   AF-I3Z739-F1
#
_cell.length_a   1.000
_cell.length_b   1.000
_cell.length_c   1.000
_cell.angle_alpha   90.00
_cell.angle_beta   90.00
_cell.angle_gamma   90.00
#
_symmetry.space_group_name_H-M   'P 1'
#
loop_
_entity.id
_entity.type
_entity.pdbx_description
1 polymer ?
#
loop_
_entity_poly.entity_id
_entity_poly.type
_entity_poly.pdbx_seq_one_letter_code
_entity_poly.pdbx_strand_id
1 'polypeptide(L)'
;MPRKFRMFAGPNGSGKSTLIQEVKKNYKVGIFINADEIEAQLNQHKFLNTSAYSNKIIQQKEWESFINTIKMTDPRVGEQLPIINFTDEFLICKNGLNSYHAALIAEFFRIKLLEDDKTFSFETVMSHPSKIDFLKKAKSAGFTTYLYFICTQDYKINIQRIINRVENGGHHVDEQKTIQRYYRSLELLYDAFIIADRAFVIDSSNRNRDVIVEKNKNKITIHNQNAPTWVAKYLLDKFNI
;
A
#
# COMPACT_ATOMS: atom_id res chain seq x y z
N MET A 1 16.10 -1.33 17.90
CA MET A 1 15.12 -2.35 17.41
C MET A 1 15.32 -2.53 15.91
N PRO A 2 15.14 -3.73 15.34
CA PRO A 2 15.23 -3.91 13.89
C PRO A 2 14.18 -3.05 13.18
N ARG A 3 14.60 -2.32 12.13
CA ARG A 3 13.73 -1.48 11.30
C ARG A 3 12.78 -2.37 10.51
N LYS A 4 11.47 -2.14 10.62
CA LYS A 4 10.45 -2.95 9.94
C LYS A 4 9.70 -2.12 8.91
N PHE A 5 9.53 -2.68 7.74
CA PHE A 5 8.66 -2.13 6.70
C PHE A 5 7.51 -3.12 6.48
N ARG A 6 6.26 -2.65 6.51
CA ARG A 6 5.08 -3.49 6.24
C ARG A 6 4.24 -2.95 5.10
N MET A 7 3.98 -3.80 4.12
CA MET A 7 3.08 -3.51 3.02
C MET A 7 1.78 -4.31 3.21
N PHE A 8 0.67 -3.59 3.36
CA PHE A 8 -0.68 -4.17 3.35
C PHE A 8 -1.22 -4.06 1.92
N ALA A 9 -1.28 -5.19 1.22
CA ALA A 9 -1.53 -5.28 -0.21
C ALA A 9 -2.80 -6.08 -0.52
N GLY A 10 -3.42 -5.78 -1.65
CA GLY A 10 -4.58 -6.52 -2.15
C GLY A 10 -5.62 -5.63 -2.82
N PRO A 11 -6.53 -6.19 -3.63
CA PRO A 11 -7.46 -5.40 -4.41
C PRO A 11 -8.47 -4.61 -3.58
N ASN A 12 -9.10 -3.60 -4.17
CA ASN A 12 -10.21 -2.89 -3.52
C ASN A 12 -11.29 -3.90 -3.13
N GLY A 13 -11.96 -3.70 -1.99
CA GLY A 13 -13.00 -4.63 -1.51
C GLY A 13 -12.48 -5.89 -0.80
N SER A 14 -11.17 -6.17 -0.81
CA SER A 14 -10.63 -7.38 -0.17
C SER A 14 -10.56 -7.37 1.36
N GLY A 15 -10.96 -6.27 2.02
CA GLY A 15 -10.97 -6.21 3.50
C GLY A 15 -9.63 -5.80 4.14
N LYS A 16 -8.72 -5.17 3.37
CA LYS A 16 -7.44 -4.62 3.88
C LYS A 16 -7.60 -3.77 5.14
N SER A 17 -8.54 -2.83 5.17
CA SER A 17 -8.72 -1.92 6.31
C SER A 17 -9.03 -2.69 7.59
N THR A 18 -9.86 -3.74 7.53
CA THR A 18 -10.14 -4.60 8.69
C THR A 18 -8.89 -5.36 9.12
N LEU A 19 -8.14 -5.95 8.18
CA LEU A 19 -6.88 -6.63 8.47
C LEU A 19 -5.85 -5.70 9.14
N ILE A 20 -5.73 -4.47 8.64
CA ILE A 20 -4.82 -3.46 9.20
C ILE A 20 -5.17 -3.18 10.67
N GLN A 21 -6.46 -3.03 11.00
CA GLN A 21 -6.90 -2.81 12.38
C GLN A 21 -6.56 -3.99 13.28
N GLU A 22 -6.76 -5.22 12.82
CA GLU A 22 -6.42 -6.44 13.59
C GLU A 22 -4.91 -6.57 13.84
N VAL A 23 -4.11 -6.27 12.83
CA VAL A 23 -2.65 -6.29 12.97
C VAL A 23 -2.20 -5.16 13.91
N LYS A 24 -2.78 -3.96 13.81
CA LYS A 24 -2.49 -2.82 14.70
C LYS A 24 -2.80 -3.12 16.18
N LYS A 25 -3.84 -3.91 16.46
CA LYS A 25 -4.19 -4.32 17.84
C LYS A 25 -3.10 -5.16 18.50
N ASN A 26 -2.43 -6.01 17.73
CA ASN A 26 -1.50 -7.00 18.27
C ASN A 26 -0.03 -6.67 18.00
N TYR A 27 0.26 -5.77 17.05
CA TYR A 27 1.62 -5.50 16.60
C TYR A 27 1.86 -4.01 16.34
N LYS A 28 3.04 -3.53 16.74
CA LYS A 28 3.52 -2.19 16.36
C LYS A 28 3.82 -2.16 14.86
N VAL A 29 2.97 -1.48 14.08
CA VAL A 29 3.11 -1.35 12.62
C VAL A 29 3.99 -0.17 12.18
N GLY A 30 4.36 0.72 13.12
CA GLY A 30 5.10 1.94 12.81
C GLY A 30 4.19 3.07 12.32
N ILE A 31 4.81 4.07 11.69
CA ILE A 31 4.08 5.16 11.05
C ILE A 31 3.26 4.58 9.89
N PHE A 32 1.95 4.79 9.88
CA PHE A 32 1.05 4.28 8.86
C PHE A 32 0.76 5.38 7.84
N ILE A 33 1.00 5.10 6.56
CA ILE A 33 0.83 6.06 5.47
C ILE A 33 -0.34 5.57 4.62
N ASN A 34 -1.35 6.40 4.48
CA ASN A 34 -2.52 6.13 3.65
C ASN A 34 -2.82 7.37 2.77
N ALA A 35 -2.96 7.15 1.47
CA ALA A 35 -3.18 8.23 0.52
C ALA A 35 -4.56 8.88 0.68
N ASP A 36 -5.60 8.09 1.01
CA ASP A 36 -6.95 8.59 1.22
C ASP A 36 -7.02 9.44 2.50
N GLU A 37 -6.29 9.06 3.56
CA GLU A 37 -6.15 9.87 4.79
C GLU A 37 -5.43 11.21 4.50
N ILE A 38 -4.36 11.18 3.68
CA ILE A 38 -3.65 12.39 3.25
C ILE A 38 -4.57 13.28 2.40
N GLU A 39 -5.33 12.70 1.48
CA GLU A 39 -6.32 13.43 0.66
C GLU A 39 -7.38 14.11 1.52
N ALA A 40 -7.99 13.36 2.44
CA ALA A 40 -9.01 13.88 3.34
C ALA A 40 -8.47 15.03 4.19
N GLN A 41 -7.30 14.85 4.82
CA GLN A 41 -6.70 15.89 5.67
C GLN A 41 -6.34 17.15 4.89
N LEU A 42 -5.72 17.03 3.71
CA LEU A 42 -5.34 18.19 2.92
C LEU A 42 -6.54 18.88 2.27
N ASN A 43 -7.58 18.16 1.89
CA ASN A 43 -8.81 18.77 1.38
C ASN A 43 -9.60 19.48 2.48
N GLN A 44 -9.61 18.92 3.70
CA GLN A 44 -10.32 19.49 4.86
C GLN A 44 -9.58 20.66 5.51
N HIS A 45 -8.29 20.48 5.84
CA HIS A 45 -7.52 21.42 6.65
C HIS A 45 -6.57 22.30 5.84
N LYS A 46 -6.29 21.95 4.58
CA LYS A 46 -5.31 22.62 3.69
C LYS A 46 -3.85 22.52 4.13
N PHE A 47 -3.58 21.85 5.25
CA PHE A 47 -2.23 21.55 5.72
C PHE A 47 -2.15 20.16 6.35
N LEU A 48 -0.95 19.61 6.43
CA LEU A 48 -0.63 18.33 7.04
C LEU A 48 0.70 18.45 7.81
N ASN A 49 0.73 17.97 9.05
CA ASN A 49 1.95 18.00 9.85
C ASN A 49 2.98 16.97 9.33
N THR A 50 4.20 17.42 9.05
CA THR A 50 5.27 16.61 8.45
C THR A 50 6.14 15.87 9.46
N SER A 51 6.10 16.27 10.74
CA SER A 51 6.89 15.63 11.82
C SER A 51 6.51 14.16 12.05
N ALA A 52 5.31 13.77 11.63
CA ALA A 52 4.86 12.39 11.61
C ALA A 52 5.62 11.52 10.58
N TYR A 53 6.25 12.13 9.57
CA TYR A 53 6.85 11.46 8.42
C TYR A 53 8.36 11.66 8.30
N SER A 54 8.94 12.61 9.04
CA SER A 54 10.39 12.81 9.10
C SER A 54 10.80 13.39 10.45
N ASN A 55 11.99 13.03 10.90
CA ASN A 55 12.62 13.65 12.08
C ASN A 55 13.33 14.96 11.76
N LYS A 56 13.46 15.30 10.47
CA LYS A 56 14.14 16.48 9.98
C LYS A 56 13.10 17.38 9.31
N ILE A 57 13.42 18.67 9.23
CA ILE A 57 12.64 19.59 8.42
C ILE A 57 12.75 19.13 6.96
N ILE A 58 11.59 18.87 6.35
CA ILE A 58 11.51 18.54 4.93
C ILE A 58 11.56 19.86 4.16
N GLN A 59 12.60 20.04 3.36
CA GLN A 59 12.78 21.24 2.56
C GLN A 59 11.97 21.19 1.27
N GLN A 60 11.46 22.35 0.83
CA GLN A 60 10.73 22.48 -0.43
C GLN A 60 11.49 21.87 -1.63
N LYS A 61 12.81 22.07 -1.70
CA LYS A 61 13.66 21.53 -2.76
C LYS A 61 13.65 19.99 -2.85
N GLU A 62 13.38 19.30 -1.75
CA GLU A 62 13.32 17.83 -1.72
C GLU A 62 12.07 17.33 -2.43
N TRP A 63 10.94 18.02 -2.22
CA TRP A 63 9.70 17.77 -2.94
C TRP A 63 9.86 18.07 -4.44
N GLU A 64 10.44 19.22 -4.77
CA GLU A 64 10.68 19.62 -6.16
C GLU A 64 11.63 18.65 -6.88
N SER A 65 12.69 18.18 -6.20
CA SER A 65 13.61 17.17 -6.73
C SER A 65 12.90 15.83 -6.96
N PHE A 66 12.06 15.40 -6.01
CA PHE A 66 11.24 14.20 -6.17
C PHE A 66 10.33 14.30 -7.40
N ILE A 67 9.56 15.39 -7.53
CA ILE A 67 8.69 15.61 -8.69
C ILE A 67 9.48 15.66 -9.99
N ASN A 68 10.61 16.38 -10.02
CA ASN A 68 11.46 16.46 -11.21
C ASN A 68 12.02 15.10 -11.65
N THR A 69 12.26 14.19 -10.71
CA THR A 69 12.75 12.84 -10.99
C THR A 69 11.68 12.01 -11.69
N ILE A 70 10.41 12.17 -11.32
CA ILE A 70 9.32 11.32 -11.81
C ILE A 70 8.44 11.96 -12.89
N LYS A 71 8.57 13.27 -13.15
CA LYS A 71 7.68 14.03 -14.06
C LYS A 71 7.56 13.45 -15.47
N MET A 72 8.63 12.85 -15.99
CA MET A 72 8.64 12.27 -17.34
C MET A 72 8.10 10.84 -17.40
N THR A 73 8.08 10.14 -16.27
CA THR A 73 7.77 8.70 -16.21
C THR A 73 6.47 8.38 -15.51
N ASP A 74 5.98 9.29 -14.66
CA ASP A 74 4.81 9.07 -13.84
C ASP A 74 3.62 9.92 -14.31
N PRO A 75 2.58 9.30 -14.90
CA PRO A 75 1.44 10.04 -15.45
C PRO A 75 0.62 10.78 -14.38
N ARG A 76 0.82 10.46 -13.08
CA ARG A 76 0.16 11.17 -11.98
C ARG A 76 0.63 12.61 -11.82
N VAL A 77 1.82 12.93 -12.32
CA VAL A 77 2.33 14.31 -12.29
C VAL A 77 1.50 15.20 -13.22
N GLY A 78 1.12 14.69 -14.40
CA GLY A 78 0.23 15.37 -15.34
C GLY A 78 0.67 16.81 -15.67
N GLU A 79 -0.24 17.60 -16.27
CA GLU A 79 0.05 19.00 -16.61
C GLU A 79 -0.11 19.98 -15.44
N GLN A 80 -0.91 19.64 -14.41
CA GLN A 80 -1.18 20.55 -13.29
C GLN A 80 -1.17 19.83 -11.93
N LEU A 81 0.01 19.76 -11.30
CA LEU A 81 0.11 19.51 -9.88
C LEU A 81 -0.41 20.72 -9.09
N PRO A 82 -1.15 20.52 -7.99
CA PRO A 82 -1.49 21.61 -7.10
C PRO A 82 -0.21 22.18 -6.48
N ILE A 83 -0.24 23.46 -6.16
CA ILE A 83 0.89 24.11 -5.47
C ILE A 83 1.00 23.50 -4.07
N ILE A 84 2.10 22.78 -3.85
CA ILE A 84 2.47 22.15 -2.59
C ILE A 84 3.68 22.89 -2.03
N ASN A 85 3.50 23.48 -0.85
CA ASN A 85 4.55 24.20 -0.14
C ASN A 85 4.89 23.49 1.17
N PHE A 86 6.17 23.27 1.41
CA PHE A 86 6.69 22.80 2.68
C PHE A 86 7.19 23.98 3.52
N THR A 87 6.74 24.02 4.77
CA THR A 87 7.30 24.84 5.86
C THR A 87 7.99 23.92 6.86
N ASP A 88 8.54 24.48 7.94
CA ASP A 88 9.27 23.72 8.96
C ASP A 88 8.48 22.51 9.52
N GLU A 89 7.17 22.67 9.72
CA GLU A 89 6.31 21.65 10.33
C GLU A 89 5.17 21.16 9.43
N PHE A 90 4.90 21.82 8.30
CA PHE A 90 3.68 21.58 7.53
C PHE A 90 3.94 21.42 6.03
N LEU A 91 3.18 20.52 5.41
CA LEU A 91 2.88 20.54 3.99
C LEU A 91 1.57 21.32 3.82
N ILE A 92 1.56 22.34 2.98
CA ILE A 92 0.41 23.21 2.70
C ILE A 92 -0.05 23.02 1.25
N CYS A 93 -1.35 22.79 1.05
CA CYS A 93 -2.00 22.67 -0.26
C CYS A 93 -3.36 23.41 -0.25
N LYS A 94 -3.38 24.65 -0.75
CA LYS A 94 -4.58 25.52 -0.65
C LYS A 94 -5.71 25.12 -1.61
N ASN A 95 -5.38 24.72 -2.82
CA ASN A 95 -6.36 24.53 -3.90
C ASN A 95 -7.02 23.15 -3.93
N GLY A 96 -6.91 22.40 -2.82
CA GLY A 96 -7.34 21.00 -2.77
C GLY A 96 -6.53 20.11 -3.71
N LEU A 97 -6.76 18.80 -3.63
CA LEU A 97 -6.08 17.81 -4.43
C LEU A 97 -6.95 16.57 -4.66
N ASN A 98 -6.58 15.74 -5.64
CA ASN A 98 -7.26 14.47 -5.92
C ASN A 98 -6.41 13.28 -5.43
N SER A 99 -6.96 12.08 -5.52
CA SER A 99 -6.29 10.85 -5.07
C SER A 99 -4.96 10.55 -5.77
N TYR A 100 -4.71 11.05 -6.99
CA TYR A 100 -3.41 10.89 -7.64
C TYR A 100 -2.34 11.77 -7.00
N HIS A 101 -2.66 13.03 -6.70
CA HIS A 101 -1.78 13.93 -5.97
C HIS A 101 -1.49 13.41 -4.56
N ALA A 102 -2.52 12.91 -3.86
CA ALA A 102 -2.35 12.31 -2.54
C ALA A 102 -1.44 11.07 -2.59
N ALA A 103 -1.56 10.25 -3.64
CA ALA A 103 -0.70 9.10 -3.85
C ALA A 103 0.77 9.47 -4.09
N LEU A 104 1.04 10.61 -4.73
CA LEU A 104 2.39 11.17 -4.90
C LEU A 104 2.97 11.67 -3.57
N ILE A 105 2.19 12.41 -2.78
CA ILE A 105 2.59 12.85 -1.45
C ILE A 105 2.87 11.66 -0.53
N ALA A 106 2.00 10.64 -0.54
CA ALA A 106 2.20 9.40 0.20
C ALA A 106 3.48 8.67 -0.24
N GLU A 107 3.85 8.76 -1.51
CA GLU A 107 5.10 8.19 -2.04
C GLU A 107 6.33 8.93 -1.57
N PHE A 108 6.26 10.25 -1.59
CA PHE A 108 7.31 11.09 -1.05
C PHE A 108 7.54 10.83 0.45
N PHE A 109 6.49 10.76 1.27
CA PHE A 109 6.63 10.42 2.69
C PHE A 109 7.16 9.01 2.94
N ARG A 110 6.79 8.03 2.11
CA ARG A 110 7.39 6.68 2.17
C ARG A 110 8.90 6.72 1.95
N ILE A 111 9.37 7.57 1.02
CA ILE A 111 10.80 7.75 0.76
C ILE A 111 11.47 8.41 1.96
N LYS A 112 10.87 9.47 2.53
CA LYS A 112 11.42 10.15 3.72
C LYS A 112 11.54 9.24 4.93
N LEU A 113 10.53 8.40 5.18
CA LEU A 113 10.56 7.42 6.27
C LEU A 113 11.61 6.32 6.06
N LEU A 114 11.84 5.95 4.80
CA LEU A 114 12.91 5.02 4.44
C LEU A 114 14.29 5.64 4.68
N GLU A 115 14.49 6.90 4.28
CA GLU A 115 15.74 7.66 4.46
C GLU A 115 16.06 7.95 5.94
N ASP A 116 15.02 8.17 6.75
CA ASP A 116 15.13 8.42 8.19
C ASP A 116 15.12 7.13 9.04
N ASP A 117 15.23 5.96 8.42
CA ASP A 117 15.32 4.67 9.11
C ASP A 117 14.15 4.36 10.06
N LYS A 118 12.98 4.93 9.78
CA LYS A 118 11.79 4.77 10.62
C LYS A 118 11.09 3.47 10.33
N THR A 119 10.56 2.80 11.35
CA THR A 119 9.62 1.68 11.11
C THR A 119 8.29 2.25 10.62
N PHE A 120 7.83 1.79 9.47
CA PHE A 120 6.61 2.28 8.84
C PHE A 120 5.82 1.18 8.11
N SER A 121 4.60 1.53 7.75
CA SER A 121 3.71 0.69 6.96
C SER A 121 2.84 1.52 6.03
N PHE A 122 2.35 0.91 4.95
CA PHE A 122 1.35 1.54 4.10
C PHE A 122 0.38 0.54 3.50
N GLU A 123 -0.77 1.05 3.10
CA GLU A 123 -1.79 0.31 2.36
C GLU A 123 -1.66 0.57 0.86
N THR A 124 -1.81 -0.49 0.06
CA THR A 124 -1.84 -0.36 -1.39
C THR A 124 -2.70 -1.44 -2.03
N VAL A 125 -3.22 -1.12 -3.22
CA VAL A 125 -3.78 -2.13 -4.12
C VAL A 125 -2.70 -3.08 -4.65
N MET A 126 -1.44 -2.61 -4.72
CA MET A 126 -0.32 -3.35 -5.33
C MET A 126 -0.57 -3.71 -6.80
N SER A 127 -1.22 -2.83 -7.57
CA SER A 127 -1.56 -3.06 -8.97
C SER A 127 -0.56 -2.43 -9.97
N HIS A 128 0.66 -2.11 -9.52
CA HIS A 128 1.69 -1.46 -10.33
C HIS A 128 3.09 -1.93 -9.89
N PRO A 129 4.03 -2.20 -10.82
CA PRO A 129 5.37 -2.70 -10.51
C PRO A 129 6.17 -1.85 -9.52
N SER A 130 5.93 -0.53 -9.48
CA SER A 130 6.61 0.37 -8.53
C SER A 130 6.43 -0.01 -7.05
N LYS A 131 5.40 -0.81 -6.69
CA LYS A 131 5.25 -1.32 -5.32
C LYS A 131 6.21 -2.48 -5.03
N ILE A 132 6.52 -3.29 -6.04
CA ILE A 132 7.56 -4.31 -5.98
C ILE A 132 8.93 -3.65 -5.87
N ASP A 133 9.18 -2.62 -6.69
CA ASP A 133 10.44 -1.88 -6.65
C ASP A 133 10.68 -1.20 -5.30
N PHE A 134 9.63 -0.61 -4.71
CA PHE A 134 9.73 -0.04 -3.37
C PHE A 134 10.01 -1.10 -2.30
N LEU A 135 9.38 -2.28 -2.39
CA LEU A 135 9.65 -3.39 -1.48
C LEU A 135 11.11 -3.88 -1.60
N LYS A 136 11.65 -3.97 -2.82
CA LYS A 136 13.08 -4.25 -3.06
C LYS A 136 13.96 -3.18 -2.42
N LYS A 137 13.65 -1.90 -2.66
CA LYS A 137 14.40 -0.76 -2.10
C LYS A 137 14.44 -0.81 -0.57
N ALA A 138 13.31 -1.08 0.08
CA ALA A 138 13.24 -1.22 1.52
C ALA A 138 14.11 -2.38 2.04
N LYS A 139 14.04 -3.54 1.36
CA LYS A 139 14.90 -4.69 1.70
C LYS A 139 16.39 -4.36 1.56
N SER A 140 16.79 -3.75 0.46
CA SER A 140 18.19 -3.35 0.21
C SER A 140 18.67 -2.29 1.20
N ALA A 141 17.79 -1.44 1.72
CA ALA A 141 18.09 -0.50 2.81
C ALA A 141 18.22 -1.19 4.20
N GLY A 142 18.07 -2.52 4.28
CA GLY A 142 18.24 -3.29 5.50
C GLY A 142 17.02 -3.25 6.42
N PHE A 143 15.82 -3.07 5.87
CA PHE A 143 14.58 -3.27 6.60
C PHE A 143 14.18 -4.74 6.62
N THR A 144 13.64 -5.21 7.74
CA THR A 144 12.86 -6.46 7.74
C THR A 144 11.51 -6.19 7.09
N THR A 145 11.26 -6.84 5.96
CA THR A 145 10.09 -6.59 5.12
C THR A 145 8.95 -7.56 5.43
N TYR A 146 7.74 -7.02 5.57
CA TYR A 146 6.52 -7.78 5.79
C TYR A 146 5.53 -7.49 4.66
N LEU A 147 5.01 -8.55 4.05
CA LEU A 147 3.89 -8.51 3.13
C LEU A 147 2.65 -9.10 3.81
N TYR A 148 1.57 -8.33 3.85
CA TYR A 148 0.23 -8.83 4.18
C TYR A 148 -0.61 -8.71 2.91
N PHE A 149 -0.75 -9.80 2.16
CA PHE A 149 -1.53 -9.82 0.94
C PHE A 149 -2.90 -10.46 1.20
N ILE A 150 -3.97 -9.69 1.03
CA ILE A 150 -5.36 -10.15 1.27
C ILE A 150 -6.20 -10.00 0.01
N CYS A 151 -6.83 -11.09 -0.39
CA CYS A 151 -7.67 -11.16 -1.58
C CYS A 151 -8.94 -11.98 -1.32
N THR A 152 -9.84 -11.97 -2.29
CA THR A 152 -11.01 -12.85 -2.40
C THR A 152 -10.80 -13.80 -3.57
N GLN A 153 -11.60 -14.85 -3.66
CA GLN A 153 -11.56 -15.84 -4.72
C GLN A 153 -12.08 -15.30 -6.06
N ASP A 154 -12.98 -14.32 -6.01
CA ASP A 154 -13.57 -13.67 -7.17
C ASP A 154 -13.62 -12.15 -6.96
N TYR A 155 -13.36 -11.39 -8.02
CA TYR A 155 -13.50 -9.94 -8.05
C TYR A 155 -14.95 -9.49 -7.80
N LYS A 156 -15.96 -10.32 -8.12
CA LYS A 156 -17.37 -10.04 -7.86
C LYS A 156 -17.65 -9.82 -6.37
N ILE A 157 -16.98 -10.58 -5.50
CA ILE A 157 -17.08 -10.40 -4.04
C ILE A 157 -16.60 -9.00 -3.64
N ASN A 158 -15.51 -8.55 -4.26
CA ASN A 158 -14.95 -7.22 -4.00
C ASN A 158 -15.86 -6.10 -4.49
N ILE A 159 -16.44 -6.23 -5.69
CA ILE A 159 -17.41 -5.27 -6.23
C ILE A 159 -18.61 -5.16 -5.30
N GLN A 160 -19.20 -6.29 -4.88
CA GLN A 160 -20.34 -6.27 -3.97
C GLN A 160 -20.01 -5.58 -2.64
N ARG A 161 -18.82 -5.82 -2.09
CA ARG A 161 -18.37 -5.13 -0.87
C ARG A 161 -18.19 -3.62 -1.07
N ILE A 162 -17.72 -3.19 -2.24
CA ILE A 162 -17.59 -1.78 -2.57
C ILE A 162 -18.97 -1.13 -2.68
N ILE A 163 -19.92 -1.77 -3.38
CA ILE A 163 -21.32 -1.30 -3.49
C ILE A 163 -21.93 -1.12 -2.10
N ASN A 164 -21.91 -2.16 -1.26
CA ASN A 164 -22.45 -2.10 0.09
C ASN A 164 -21.80 -0.99 0.94
N ARG A 165 -20.50 -0.73 0.74
CA ARG A 165 -19.80 0.35 1.47
C ARG A 165 -20.22 1.73 0.96
N VAL A 166 -20.44 1.89 -0.35
CA VAL A 166 -20.92 3.15 -0.95
C VAL A 166 -22.33 3.48 -0.47
N GLU A 167 -23.20 2.47 -0.38
CA GLU A 167 -24.56 2.61 0.20
C GLU A 167 -24.51 3.09 1.66
N ASN A 168 -23.44 2.77 2.38
CA ASN A 168 -23.18 3.23 3.76
C ASN A 168 -22.33 4.53 3.82
N GLY A 169 -22.24 5.29 2.72
CA GLY A 169 -21.55 6.60 2.68
C GLY A 169 -20.05 6.55 2.42
N GLY A 170 -19.48 5.40 2.03
CA GLY A 170 -18.07 5.28 1.68
C GLY A 170 -17.74 5.69 0.23
N HIS A 171 -16.45 5.70 -0.11
CA HIS A 171 -15.98 6.10 -1.44
C HIS A 171 -16.29 5.07 -2.53
N HIS A 172 -16.83 5.60 -3.64
CA HIS A 172 -17.03 4.87 -4.88
C HIS A 172 -15.71 4.59 -5.60
N VAL A 173 -15.63 3.43 -6.25
CA VAL A 173 -14.52 3.06 -7.12
C VAL A 173 -15.11 2.45 -8.37
N ASP A 174 -14.68 2.94 -9.53
CA ASP A 174 -15.07 2.40 -10.82
C ASP A 174 -14.88 0.87 -10.89
N GLU A 175 -15.89 0.18 -11.42
CA GLU A 175 -15.96 -1.27 -11.44
C GLU A 175 -14.86 -1.86 -12.34
N GLN A 176 -14.71 -1.32 -13.56
CA GLN A 176 -13.70 -1.78 -14.52
C GLN A 176 -12.28 -1.60 -13.95
N LYS A 177 -12.03 -0.46 -13.31
CA LYS A 177 -10.78 -0.19 -12.60
C LYS A 177 -10.55 -1.18 -11.46
N THR A 178 -11.61 -1.58 -10.74
CA THR A 178 -11.54 -2.59 -9.68
C THR A 178 -11.16 -3.96 -10.24
N ILE A 179 -11.77 -4.39 -11.35
CA ILE A 179 -11.47 -5.67 -12.03
C ILE A 179 -10.02 -5.68 -12.53
N GLN A 180 -9.58 -4.63 -13.22
CA GLN A 180 -8.20 -4.53 -13.71
C GLN A 180 -7.19 -4.58 -12.56
N ARG A 181 -7.47 -3.85 -11.47
CA ARG A 181 -6.62 -3.83 -10.27
C ARG A 181 -6.57 -5.17 -9.56
N TYR A 182 -7.68 -5.92 -9.55
CA TYR A 182 -7.75 -7.28 -9.03
C TYR A 182 -6.71 -8.17 -9.68
N TYR A 183 -6.77 -8.34 -11.00
CA TYR A 183 -5.82 -9.20 -11.70
C TYR A 183 -4.39 -8.67 -11.62
N ARG A 184 -4.16 -7.37 -11.82
CA ARG A 184 -2.81 -6.78 -11.70
C ARG A 184 -2.18 -7.02 -10.32
N SER A 185 -2.97 -6.98 -9.24
CA SER A 185 -2.46 -7.25 -7.90
C SER A 185 -2.07 -8.71 -7.69
N LEU A 186 -2.79 -9.63 -8.32
CA LEU A 186 -2.50 -11.07 -8.28
C LEU A 186 -1.26 -11.41 -9.10
N GLU A 187 -1.09 -10.83 -10.28
CA GLU A 187 0.12 -11.04 -11.10
C GLU A 187 1.42 -10.60 -10.38
N LEU A 188 1.33 -9.59 -9.51
CA LEU A 188 2.46 -9.07 -8.74
C LEU A 188 2.69 -9.81 -7.40
N LEU A 189 1.80 -10.75 -7.04
CA LEU A 189 1.84 -11.44 -5.75
C LEU A 189 3.12 -12.24 -5.55
N TYR A 190 3.48 -13.07 -6.54
CA TYR A 190 4.65 -13.94 -6.46
C TYR A 190 5.93 -13.13 -6.19
N ASP A 191 6.18 -12.09 -6.99
CA ASP A 191 7.36 -11.24 -6.82
C ASP A 191 7.40 -10.60 -5.44
N ALA A 192 6.27 -10.01 -4.99
CA ALA A 192 6.18 -9.42 -3.66
C ALA A 192 6.49 -10.44 -2.56
N PHE A 193 5.95 -11.64 -2.68
CA PHE A 193 6.12 -12.73 -1.74
C PHE A 193 7.57 -13.20 -1.67
N ILE A 194 8.25 -13.34 -2.82
CA ILE A 194 9.66 -13.74 -2.90
C ILE A 194 10.56 -12.69 -2.26
N ILE A 195 10.30 -11.40 -2.49
CA ILE A 195 11.12 -10.32 -1.93
C ILE A 195 10.92 -10.22 -0.41
N ALA A 196 9.69 -10.33 0.08
CA ALA A 196 9.40 -10.14 1.50
C ALA A 196 10.08 -11.17 2.42
N ASP A 197 10.57 -10.73 3.58
CA ASP A 197 11.15 -11.62 4.60
C ASP A 197 10.06 -12.35 5.38
N ARG A 198 8.94 -11.69 5.64
CA ARG A 198 7.72 -12.27 6.18
C ARG A 198 6.59 -12.02 5.20
N ALA A 199 5.80 -13.03 4.89
CA ALA A 199 4.62 -12.85 4.05
C ALA A 199 3.44 -13.63 4.62
N PHE A 200 2.25 -13.04 4.53
CA PHE A 200 0.98 -13.68 4.87
C PHE A 200 0.04 -13.50 3.69
N VAL A 201 -0.40 -14.60 3.10
CA VAL A 201 -1.35 -14.62 1.98
C VAL A 201 -2.67 -15.10 2.52
N ILE A 202 -3.65 -14.20 2.50
CA ILE A 202 -4.89 -14.31 3.27
C ILE A 202 -6.05 -14.35 2.29
N ASP A 203 -6.89 -15.38 2.42
CA ASP A 203 -8.18 -15.43 1.76
C ASP A 203 -9.24 -14.78 2.66
N SER A 204 -10.05 -13.93 2.07
CA SER A 204 -11.13 -13.21 2.75
C SER A 204 -12.46 -13.39 2.02
N SER A 205 -12.60 -14.46 1.24
CA SER A 205 -13.83 -14.76 0.50
C SER A 205 -14.97 -15.06 1.45
N ASN A 206 -14.65 -15.78 2.53
CA ASN A 206 -15.57 -16.10 3.60
C ASN A 206 -15.50 -15.06 4.72
N ARG A 207 -16.33 -15.24 5.77
CA ARG A 207 -16.28 -14.38 6.96
C ARG A 207 -14.98 -14.54 7.74
N ASN A 208 -14.37 -15.72 7.67
CA ASN A 208 -13.06 -16.00 8.25
C ASN A 208 -11.96 -15.48 7.32
N ARG A 209 -11.00 -14.73 7.88
CA ARG A 209 -9.79 -14.28 7.18
C ARG A 209 -8.72 -15.35 7.37
N ASP A 210 -8.71 -16.32 6.46
CA ASP A 210 -7.86 -17.49 6.60
C ASP A 210 -6.46 -17.21 6.02
N VAL A 211 -5.43 -17.37 6.84
CA VAL A 211 -4.05 -17.36 6.36
C VAL A 211 -3.82 -18.66 5.61
N ILE A 212 -3.65 -18.59 4.29
CA ILE A 212 -3.45 -19.76 3.42
C ILE A 212 -1.98 -20.12 3.35
N VAL A 213 -1.11 -19.12 3.14
CA VAL A 213 0.33 -19.28 3.03
C VAL A 213 1.04 -18.29 3.94
N GLU A 214 1.99 -18.79 4.73
CA GLU A 214 2.92 -17.97 5.50
C GLU A 214 4.35 -18.20 5.02
N LYS A 215 5.11 -17.11 4.94
CA LYS A 215 6.56 -17.14 4.77
C LYS A 215 7.26 -16.56 5.99
N ASN A 216 8.30 -17.28 6.44
CA ASN A 216 9.27 -16.80 7.39
C ASN A 216 10.70 -17.04 6.88
N LYS A 217 11.30 -15.99 6.32
CA LYS A 217 12.57 -16.03 5.59
C LYS A 217 12.51 -17.10 4.50
N ASN A 218 13.24 -18.19 4.65
CA ASN A 218 13.31 -19.27 3.66
C ASN A 218 12.27 -20.37 3.93
N LYS A 219 11.55 -20.32 5.06
CA LYS A 219 10.50 -21.29 5.38
C LYS A 219 9.16 -20.82 4.84
N ILE A 220 8.52 -21.65 4.01
CA ILE A 220 7.14 -21.47 3.56
C ILE A 220 6.27 -22.51 4.27
N THR A 221 5.09 -22.11 4.72
CA THR A 221 4.10 -22.98 5.37
C THR A 221 2.75 -22.76 4.71
N ILE A 222 2.15 -23.83 4.22
CA ILE A 222 0.81 -23.85 3.62
C ILE A 222 -0.14 -24.40 4.69
N HIS A 223 -1.05 -23.56 5.16
CA HIS A 223 -1.96 -23.89 6.27
C HIS A 223 -3.23 -24.60 5.81
N ASN A 224 -3.59 -24.45 4.53
CA ASN A 224 -4.75 -25.12 3.93
C ASN A 224 -4.31 -25.97 2.73
N GLN A 225 -4.50 -27.29 2.81
CA GLN A 225 -4.15 -28.22 1.73
C GLN A 225 -4.98 -27.98 0.46
N ASN A 226 -6.21 -27.48 0.60
CA ASN A 226 -7.05 -27.05 -0.50
C ASN A 226 -6.95 -25.52 -0.68
N ALA A 227 -5.79 -25.08 -1.16
CA ALA A 227 -5.55 -23.66 -1.41
C ALA A 227 -6.58 -23.10 -2.42
N PRO A 228 -7.14 -21.89 -2.20
CA PRO A 228 -8.02 -21.26 -3.18
C PRO A 228 -7.34 -21.14 -4.54
N THR A 229 -8.12 -21.25 -5.62
CA THR A 229 -7.59 -21.28 -7.01
C THR A 229 -6.69 -20.10 -7.33
N TRP A 230 -6.97 -18.91 -6.79
CA TRP A 230 -6.12 -17.73 -7.00
C TRP A 230 -4.76 -17.86 -6.30
N VAL A 231 -4.71 -18.48 -5.11
CA VAL A 231 -3.43 -18.74 -4.41
C VAL A 231 -2.63 -19.79 -5.17
N ALA A 232 -3.28 -20.86 -5.61
CA ALA A 232 -2.64 -21.88 -6.44
C ALA A 232 -2.00 -21.25 -7.68
N LYS A 233 -2.82 -20.60 -8.51
CA LYS A 233 -2.41 -20.02 -9.80
C LYS A 233 -1.36 -18.90 -9.70
N TYR A 234 -1.56 -17.96 -8.78
CA TYR A 234 -0.76 -16.72 -8.73
C TYR A 234 0.42 -16.78 -7.77
N LEU A 235 0.55 -17.86 -7.00
CA LEU A 235 1.64 -18.02 -6.04
C LEU A 235 2.23 -19.43 -6.06
N LEU A 236 1.46 -20.48 -5.78
CA LEU A 236 2.01 -21.82 -5.55
C LEU A 236 2.57 -22.44 -6.83
N ASP A 237 1.82 -22.37 -7.94
CA ASP A 237 2.22 -22.94 -9.22
C ASP A 237 3.48 -22.26 -9.79
N LYS A 238 3.76 -21.03 -9.35
CA LYS A 238 4.94 -20.26 -9.76
C LYS A 238 6.25 -20.77 -9.13
N PHE A 239 6.19 -21.57 -8.06
CA PHE A 239 7.37 -22.24 -7.48
C PHE A 239 7.78 -23.50 -8.24
N ASN A 240 6.87 -24.06 -9.04
CA ASN A 240 7.06 -25.32 -9.76
C ASN A 240 7.43 -25.09 -11.25
N ILE A 241 7.95 -23.90 -11.58
CA ILE A 241 8.48 -23.53 -12.90
C ILE A 241 10.00 -23.70 -12.88
#